data_AF-A0A840VWV7-F1
#
_entry.id   AF-A0A840VWV7-F1
#
_cell.length_a   1.000
_cell.length_b   1.000
_cell.length_c   1.000
_cell.angle_alpha   90.00
_cell.angle_beta   90.00
_cell.angle_gamma   90.00
#
_symmetry.space_group_name_H-M   'P 1'
#
loop_
_entity.id
_entity.type
_entity.pdbx_description
1 polymer ?
#
loop_
_entity_poly.entity_id
_entity_poly.type
_entity_poly.pdbx_seq_one_letter_code
_entity_poly.pdbx_strand_id
1 'polypeptide(L)'
;MVGSEWQGETCPGCGGELRLLGFALTRRDEDDRFVCKTPLFCRSCGKTWSRWADRPGQPLTEDPLLAPEALKPSRKRRKWRRTK
;
A
#
# COMPACT_ATOMS: atom_id res chain seq x y z
N MET A 1 -18.93 -13.82 14.24
CA MET A 1 -18.54 -12.50 14.77
C MET A 1 -17.52 -11.94 13.78
N VAL A 2 -18.03 -11.18 12.80
CA VAL A 2 -17.86 -9.71 12.65
C VAL A 2 -16.36 -9.34 12.53
N GLY A 3 -15.86 -8.80 11.43
CA GLY A 3 -16.49 -8.33 10.21
C GLY A 3 -15.37 -7.96 9.23
N SER A 4 -15.47 -8.40 7.97
CA SER A 4 -14.67 -7.88 6.86
C SER A 4 -15.27 -6.58 6.35
N GLU A 5 -15.62 -5.70 7.29
CA GLU A 5 -16.09 -4.37 6.96
C GLU A 5 -14.84 -3.57 6.61
N TRP A 6 -14.62 -3.40 5.31
CA TRP A 6 -13.77 -2.34 4.79
C TRP A 6 -14.46 -1.01 5.13
N GLN A 7 -14.56 -0.67 6.42
CA GLN A 7 -14.84 0.67 6.90
C GLN A 7 -13.72 1.53 6.31
N GLY A 8 -14.11 2.51 5.49
CA GLY A 8 -13.18 3.41 4.83
C GLY A 8 -12.17 3.94 5.84
N GLU A 9 -10.91 3.57 5.68
CA GLU A 9 -9.89 3.92 6.67
C GLU A 9 -9.69 5.43 6.65
N THR A 10 -9.72 6.03 7.82
CA THR A 10 -9.57 7.46 7.98
C THR A 10 -8.10 7.82 8.18
N CYS A 11 -7.64 8.90 7.59
CA CYS A 11 -6.27 9.35 7.75
C CYS A 11 -6.01 9.78 9.20
N PRO A 12 -5.08 9.14 9.94
CA PRO A 12 -4.85 9.47 11.35
C PRO A 12 -4.31 10.89 11.56
N GLY A 13 -3.71 11.50 10.53
CA GLY A 13 -3.22 12.88 10.60
C GLY A 13 -4.26 13.98 10.35
N CYS A 14 -5.32 13.72 9.58
CA CYS A 14 -6.25 14.79 9.16
C CYS A 14 -7.73 14.40 9.12
N GLY A 15 -8.07 13.14 9.43
CA GLY A 15 -9.45 12.65 9.36
C GLY A 15 -10.04 12.53 7.95
N GLY A 16 -9.23 12.74 6.90
CA GLY A 16 -9.68 12.58 5.52
C GLY A 16 -9.82 11.11 5.09
N GLU A 17 -10.50 10.88 3.97
CA GLU A 17 -10.64 9.54 3.35
C GLU A 17 -9.29 9.03 2.83
N LEU A 18 -8.93 7.79 3.18
CA LEU A 18 -7.81 7.09 2.57
C LEU A 18 -8.26 6.34 1.30
N ARG A 19 -7.49 6.51 0.23
CA ARG A 19 -7.68 5.84 -1.05
C ARG A 19 -6.70 4.70 -1.18
N LEU A 20 -7.20 3.50 -1.45
CA LEU A 20 -6.36 2.35 -1.80
C LEU A 20 -5.57 2.62 -3.09
N LEU A 21 -4.25 2.51 -3.01
CA LEU A 21 -3.38 2.65 -4.19
C LEU A 21 -3.12 1.31 -4.89
N GLY A 22 -3.18 0.19 -4.15
CA GLY A 22 -2.92 -1.16 -4.66
C GLY A 22 -2.34 -2.06 -3.59
N PHE A 23 -1.44 -2.96 -3.99
CA PHE A 23 -0.67 -3.82 -3.10
C PHE A 23 0.81 -3.72 -3.47
N ALA A 24 1.65 -3.57 -2.46
CA ALA A 24 3.09 -3.48 -2.65
C ALA A 24 3.78 -4.65 -1.93
N LEU A 25 4.54 -5.44 -2.66
CA LEU A 25 5.38 -6.46 -2.04
C LEU A 25 6.63 -5.78 -1.47
N THR A 26 6.77 -5.79 -0.15
CA THR A 26 7.87 -5.12 0.55
C THR A 26 8.63 -6.15 1.39
N ARG A 27 9.97 -6.05 1.38
CA ARG A 27 10.79 -6.83 2.31
C ARG A 27 10.70 -6.19 3.70
N ARG A 28 10.26 -6.96 4.69
CA ARG A 28 10.16 -6.52 6.07
C ARG A 28 11.53 -6.66 6.73
N ASP A 29 12.07 -5.55 7.22
CA ASP A 29 13.38 -5.48 7.85
C ASP A 29 13.51 -6.42 9.07
N GLU A 30 12.44 -6.53 9.87
CA GLU A 30 12.40 -7.35 11.11
C GLU A 30 12.72 -8.84 10.89
N ASP A 31 12.38 -9.43 9.74
CA ASP A 31 12.44 -10.90 9.52
C ASP A 31 12.94 -11.26 8.11
N ASP A 32 13.43 -10.28 7.34
CA ASP A 32 13.83 -10.36 5.92
C ASP A 32 12.79 -10.97 4.96
N ARG A 33 11.55 -11.19 5.41
CA ARG A 33 10.49 -11.78 4.58
C ARG A 33 9.84 -10.75 3.68
N PHE A 34 9.53 -11.17 2.46
CA PHE A 34 8.67 -10.41 1.55
C PHE A 34 7.22 -10.59 1.95
N VAL A 35 6.59 -9.48 2.32
CA VAL A 35 5.18 -9.45 2.74
C VAL A 35 4.46 -8.31 2.03
N CYS A 36 3.19 -8.52 1.70
CA CYS A 36 2.38 -7.51 1.05
C CYS A 36 1.99 -6.40 2.05
N LYS A 37 2.25 -5.16 1.66
CA LYS A 37 1.67 -3.96 2.26
C LYS A 37 0.49 -3.49 1.42
N THR A 38 -0.49 -2.91 2.10
CA THR A 38 -1.64 -2.23 1.50
C THR A 38 -1.42 -0.72 1.58
N PRO A 39 -0.87 -0.07 0.54
CA PRO A 39 -0.69 1.37 0.49
C PRO A 39 -2.00 2.14 0.34
N LEU A 40 -2.13 3.18 1.14
CA LEU A 40 -3.30 4.01 1.32
C LEU A 40 -2.89 5.49 1.26
N PHE A 41 -3.47 6.23 0.33
CA PHE A 41 -3.14 7.63 0.12
C PHE A 41 -4.22 8.55 0.66
N CYS A 42 -3.82 9.55 1.44
CA CYS A 42 -4.72 10.63 1.81
C CYS A 42 -4.55 11.82 0.86
N ARG A 43 -5.60 12.17 0.11
CA ARG A 43 -5.57 13.35 -0.77
C ARG A 43 -5.54 14.67 0.01
N SER A 44 -6.08 14.70 1.23
CA SER A 44 -6.18 15.92 2.03
C SER A 44 -4.84 16.39 2.60
N CYS A 45 -3.99 15.46 3.05
CA CYS A 45 -2.67 15.80 3.59
C CYS A 45 -1.49 15.35 2.71
N GLY A 46 -1.77 14.67 1.58
CA GLY A 46 -0.73 14.18 0.66
C GLY A 46 0.13 13.05 1.22
N LYS A 47 -0.22 12.49 2.38
CA LYS A 47 0.55 11.44 3.05
C LYS A 47 0.12 10.07 2.58
N THR A 48 1.09 9.15 2.56
CA THR A 48 0.84 7.75 2.28
C THR A 48 1.02 6.94 3.56
N TRP A 49 0.04 6.11 3.82
CA TRP A 49 -0.03 5.20 4.94
C TRP A 49 0.01 3.78 4.39
N SER A 50 0.46 2.84 5.20
CA SER A 50 0.44 1.43 4.84
C SER A 50 0.16 0.57 6.06
N ARG A 51 -0.42 -0.60 5.79
CA ARG A 51 -0.56 -1.68 6.76
C ARG A 51 -0.10 -3.00 6.15
N TRP A 52 0.37 -3.90 7.00
CA TRP A 52 0.76 -5.23 6.58
C TRP A 52 -0.48 -6.11 6.36
N ALA A 53 -0.52 -6.83 5.23
CA ALA A 53 -1.63 -7.73 4.92
C ALA A 53 -1.69 -8.94 5.86
N ASP A 54 -0.56 -9.40 6.40
CA ASP A 54 -0.51 -10.49 7.39
C ASP A 54 -0.90 -10.03 8.80
N ARG A 55 -0.93 -8.72 9.07
CA ARG A 55 -1.27 -8.13 10.37
C ARG A 55 -2.31 -7.02 10.23
N PRO A 56 -3.57 -7.35 9.88
CA PRO A 56 -4.62 -6.35 9.64
C PRO A 56 -5.01 -5.54 10.88
N GLY A 57 -4.67 -6.01 12.09
CA GLY A 57 -4.92 -5.29 13.35
C GLY A 57 -3.83 -4.29 13.75
N GLN A 58 -2.74 -4.16 12.98
CA GLN A 58 -1.69 -3.19 13.25
C GLN A 58 -2.13 -1.77 12.80
N PRO A 59 -1.72 -0.72 13.52
CA PRO A 59 -2.02 0.64 13.12
C PRO A 59 -1.38 0.99 11.78
N LEU A 60 -2.02 1.93 11.07
CA LEU A 60 -1.47 2.52 9.86
C LEU A 60 -0.12 3.19 10.17
N THR A 61 0.89 2.82 9.40
CA THR A 61 2.23 3.42 9.49
C THR A 61 2.44 4.32 8.28
N GLU A 62 2.98 5.52 8.50
CA GLU A 62 3.36 6.42 7.40
C GLU A 62 4.48 5.77 6.58
N ASP A 63 4.29 5.64 5.26
CA ASP A 63 5.24 4.99 4.36
C ASP A 63 5.42 5.84 3.09
N PRO A 64 6.40 6.77 3.09
CA PRO A 64 6.61 7.69 1.97
C PRO A 64 7.13 6.98 0.71
N LEU A 65 7.71 5.77 0.84
CA LEU A 65 8.23 5.01 -0.28
C LEU A 65 7.13 4.39 -1.15
N LEU A 66 5.92 4.25 -0.61
CA LEU A 66 4.74 3.76 -1.34
C LEU A 66 3.84 4.87 -1.87
N ALA A 67 4.35 6.10 -1.95
CA ALA A 67 3.64 7.22 -2.55
C ALA A 67 3.09 6.86 -3.94
N PRO A 68 1.97 7.48 -4.36
CA PRO A 68 1.33 7.19 -5.66
C PRO A 68 2.27 7.34 -6.86
N GLU A 69 3.33 8.14 -6.71
CA GLU A 69 4.38 8.32 -7.71
C GLU A 69 5.33 7.15 -7.80
N ALA A 70 5.66 6.51 -6.67
CA ALA A 70 6.52 5.34 -6.60
C ALA A 70 5.83 4.07 -7.10
N LEU A 71 4.49 4.01 -7.00
CA LEU A 71 3.68 2.89 -7.51
C LEU A 71 3.35 2.99 -9.00
N LYS A 72 3.82 4.02 -9.71
CA LYS A 72 3.62 4.14 -11.16
C LYS A 72 4.23 2.91 -11.85
N PRO A 73 3.45 2.13 -12.62
CA PRO A 73 4.00 0.99 -13.34
C PRO A 73 5.11 1.48 -14.27
N SER A 74 6.29 0.86 -14.16
CA SER A 74 7.40 1.16 -15.05
C SER A 74 6.92 0.94 -16.48
N ARG A 75 6.77 2.02 -17.27
CA ARG A 75 6.28 1.99 -18.66
C ARG A 75 7.19 1.21 -19.63
N LYS A 76 8.21 0.51 -19.13
CA LYS A 76 9.00 -0.45 -19.91
C LYS A 76 8.16 -1.70 -20.15
N ARG A 77 7.27 -1.65 -21.15
CA ARG A 77 6.72 -2.86 -21.79
C ARG A 77 7.92 -3.69 -22.26
N ARG A 78 8.32 -4.71 -21.49
CA ARG A 78 9.20 -5.76 -22.01
C ARG A 78 8.42 -6.41 -23.16
N LYS A 79 8.77 -6.09 -24.40
CA LYS A 79 8.29 -6.83 -25.57
C LYS A 79 8.79 -8.26 -25.41
N TRP A 80 7.93 -9.15 -24.92
CA TRP A 80 8.20 -10.58 -24.93
C TRP A 80 8.40 -11.00 -26.39
N ARG A 81 9.64 -11.29 -26.79
CA ARG A 81 9.88 -12.01 -28.04
C ARG A 81 9.48 -13.45 -27.77
N ARG A 82 8.36 -13.89 -28.33
CA ARG A 82 8.10 -15.33 -28.52
C ARG A 82 9.17 -15.83 -29.48
N THR A 83 10.16 -16.54 -28.95
CA THR A 83 11.01 -17.40 -29.76
C THR A 83 10.14 -18.56 -30.24
N LYS A 84 10.20 -18.81 -31.55
CA LYS A 84 9.39 -19.77 -32.28
C LYS A 84 9.99 -21.17 -32.17
#